data_AF-A0A3D8QQL7-F1
#
_entry.id   AF-A0A3D8QQL7-F1
#
_cell.length_a   1.000
_cell.length_b   1.000
_cell.length_c   1.000
_cell.angle_alpha   90.00
_cell.angle_beta   90.00
_cell.angle_gamma   90.00
#
_symmetry.space_group_name_H-M   'P 1'
#
loop_
_entity.id
_entity.type
_entity.pdbx_description
1 polymer ?
#
loop_
_entity_poly.entity_id
_entity_poly.type
_entity_poly.pdbx_seq_one_letter_code
_entity_poly.pdbx_strand_id
1 'polypeptide(L)'
;MPPALAVSGPPINPSRALLRSAYSDGRFFGFRDVQGARDGDVPGYFRRTGQPVYQKFGLLKYCRLNTTATSITRSSPGWNVTVKPTGNPSAEPEVLTCGKLIIATGITSRPKVPDLDLSSFDGLHMHSLALGKRHEELLADDIKSVTVIGGHKFALEAVGHCAALARRSSKAATKRVLGIFTPSVYYSSRWITRFFFSGRFWLGTWIMNAFWNKATSMLLSDHYTKSENAKKLKPNVSSFFWLVPAGTTLHDRDFETLRLIDEEKLIHVKRNHIESAQGRSVTLDSGEVLASDAIIYCTGWQSTTSDLFTPELAHELGLPIDPVEKPVSSQKHW
;
A
#
# COMPACT_ATOMS: atom_id res chain seq x y z
N MET A 1 4.26 4.26 -15.21
CA MET A 1 3.55 3.00 -14.89
C MET A 1 4.44 2.13 -14.02
N PRO A 2 3.86 1.36 -13.07
CA PRO A 2 4.64 0.58 -12.12
C PRO A 2 5.29 -0.63 -12.81
N PRO A 3 6.57 -0.93 -12.52
CA PRO A 3 7.25 -2.13 -13.03
C PRO A 3 6.60 -3.42 -12.53
N ALA A 4 6.75 -4.52 -13.27
CA ALA A 4 6.46 -5.87 -12.83
C ALA A 4 7.73 -6.53 -12.27
N LEU A 5 7.57 -7.37 -11.26
CA LEU A 5 8.65 -8.08 -10.60
C LEU A 5 8.44 -9.58 -10.79
N ALA A 6 9.30 -10.24 -11.57
CA ALA A 6 9.31 -11.68 -11.67
C ALA A 6 10.30 -12.25 -10.64
N VAL A 7 9.85 -13.20 -9.83
CA VAL A 7 10.70 -14.00 -8.95
C VAL A 7 10.82 -15.37 -9.58
N SER A 8 12.03 -15.72 -10.02
CA SER A 8 12.32 -17.04 -10.59
C SER A 8 13.14 -17.85 -9.59
N GLY A 9 12.62 -19.01 -9.21
CA GLY A 9 13.27 -19.90 -8.25
C GLY A 9 12.29 -20.32 -7.16
N PRO A 10 12.44 -21.56 -6.64
CA PRO A 10 11.53 -22.07 -5.61
C PRO A 10 11.53 -21.13 -4.41
N PRO A 11 10.37 -20.91 -3.75
CA PRO A 11 10.35 -20.30 -2.44
C PRO A 11 11.31 -21.10 -1.56
N ILE A 12 12.40 -20.47 -1.12
CA ILE A 12 13.44 -21.17 -0.36
C ILE A 12 12.81 -21.51 0.98
N ASN A 13 12.39 -22.77 1.18
CA ASN A 13 11.73 -23.22 2.40
C ASN A 13 12.60 -22.88 3.62
N PRO A 14 12.33 -21.78 4.37
CA PRO A 14 13.05 -21.55 5.60
C PRO A 14 12.47 -22.60 6.55
N SER A 15 13.32 -23.51 7.05
CA SER A 15 12.94 -24.66 7.89
C SER A 15 11.64 -24.39 8.64
N ARG A 16 10.59 -25.21 8.44
CA ARG A 16 9.22 -25.07 8.99
C ARG A 16 9.14 -24.57 10.46
N ALA A 17 10.21 -24.75 11.24
CA ALA A 17 10.40 -24.22 12.59
C ALA A 17 10.50 -22.67 12.70
N LEU A 18 11.14 -21.96 11.76
CA LEU A 18 11.37 -20.51 11.85
C LEU A 18 10.08 -19.70 11.63
N LEU A 19 9.28 -20.09 10.64
CA LEU A 19 7.97 -19.46 10.36
C LEU A 19 6.92 -19.80 11.42
N ARG A 20 6.96 -21.02 11.99
CA ARG A 20 6.13 -21.34 13.17
C ARG A 20 6.48 -20.41 14.32
N SER A 21 7.74 -20.22 14.70
CA SER A 21 8.06 -19.38 15.86
C SER A 21 7.61 -17.92 15.75
N ALA A 22 7.54 -17.36 14.52
CA ALA A 22 7.06 -16.00 14.30
C ALA A 22 5.54 -15.83 14.46
N TYR A 23 4.77 -16.92 14.34
CA TYR A 23 3.30 -16.91 14.40
C TYR A 23 2.70 -17.81 15.51
N SER A 24 3.48 -18.72 16.11
CA SER A 24 3.03 -19.73 17.09
C SER A 24 3.40 -19.39 18.54
N ASP A 25 4.44 -18.60 18.77
CA ASP A 25 4.86 -18.25 20.13
C ASP A 25 4.03 -17.06 20.62
N GLY A 26 2.86 -17.36 21.16
CA GLY A 26 2.00 -16.45 21.92
C GLY A 26 2.64 -15.94 23.22
N ARG A 27 3.88 -15.45 23.17
CA ARG A 27 4.56 -14.81 24.29
C ARG A 27 4.27 -13.30 24.30
N PHE A 28 3.39 -12.96 25.22
CA PHE A 28 2.88 -11.62 25.50
C PHE A 28 3.96 -10.72 26.12
N PHE A 29 4.23 -9.57 25.50
CA PHE A 29 5.03 -8.50 26.14
C PHE A 29 4.18 -7.26 26.42
N GLY A 30 4.25 -6.79 27.66
CA GLY A 30 3.47 -5.70 28.24
C GLY A 30 3.94 -4.31 27.82
N PHE A 31 3.02 -3.33 27.87
CA PHE A 31 3.22 -1.94 27.43
C PHE A 31 4.29 -1.14 28.22
N ARG A 32 4.90 -1.74 29.26
CA ARG A 32 6.05 -1.16 29.97
C ARG A 32 7.40 -1.43 29.28
N ASP A 33 7.44 -2.36 28.32
CA ASP A 33 8.66 -2.73 27.61
C ASP A 33 8.80 -2.04 26.25
N VAL A 34 7.94 -1.09 25.85
CA VAL A 34 8.03 -0.45 24.51
C VAL A 34 9.11 0.64 24.43
N GLN A 35 9.75 1.02 25.55
CA GLN A 35 11.06 1.69 25.51
C GLN A 35 12.24 0.70 25.42
N GLY A 36 11.98 -0.60 25.45
CA GLY A 36 12.99 -1.67 25.40
C GLY A 36 12.64 -2.83 24.46
N ALA A 37 11.61 -2.72 23.63
CA ALA A 37 11.18 -3.78 22.73
C ALA A 37 12.22 -3.95 21.63
N ARG A 38 13.05 -4.98 21.77
CA ARG A 38 14.13 -5.37 20.86
C ARG A 38 13.63 -5.95 19.53
N ASP A 39 12.32 -6.13 19.38
CA ASP A 39 11.69 -6.70 18.19
C ASP A 39 10.84 -5.60 17.50
N GLY A 40 11.28 -5.21 16.31
CA GLY A 40 10.89 -3.97 15.62
C GLY A 40 9.62 -4.03 14.77
N ASP A 41 8.94 -5.18 14.69
CA ASP A 41 7.67 -5.30 13.96
C ASP A 41 6.48 -5.05 14.88
N VAL A 42 5.55 -4.24 14.40
CA VAL A 42 4.21 -4.07 14.96
C VAL A 42 3.31 -4.96 14.10
N PRO A 43 2.97 -6.21 14.52
CA PRO A 43 2.09 -7.05 13.74
C PRO A 43 0.75 -6.36 13.52
N GLY A 44 0.11 -6.57 12.36
CA GLY A 44 -1.25 -6.09 12.09
C GLY A 44 -2.26 -6.55 13.15
N TYR A 45 -1.95 -7.65 13.84
CA TYR A 45 -2.61 -8.06 15.07
C TYR A 45 -1.99 -7.34 16.29
N PHE A 46 -2.24 -6.04 16.39
CA PHE A 46 -1.81 -5.27 17.56
C PHE A 46 -2.76 -5.55 18.74
N ARG A 47 -2.58 -6.67 19.44
CA ARG A 47 -3.23 -6.89 20.74
C ARG A 47 -2.49 -6.03 21.76
N ARG A 48 -2.88 -4.75 21.88
CA ARG A 48 -2.40 -3.89 22.97
C ARG A 48 -2.57 -4.65 24.28
N THR A 49 -1.52 -4.72 25.08
CA THR A 49 -1.59 -5.21 26.47
C THR A 49 -2.33 -4.25 27.41
N GLY A 50 -3.17 -3.38 26.85
CA GLY A 50 -4.05 -2.47 27.55
C GLY A 50 -5.41 -2.42 26.85
N GLN A 51 -6.41 -1.90 27.56
CA GLN A 51 -7.77 -1.77 27.06
C GLN A 51 -7.80 -1.06 25.69
N PRO A 52 -8.48 -1.62 24.66
CA PRO A 52 -8.63 -0.97 23.37
C PRO A 52 -9.23 0.44 23.52
N VAL A 53 -8.76 1.39 22.68
CA VAL A 53 -9.19 2.80 22.73
C VAL A 53 -10.71 2.93 22.70
N TYR A 54 -11.37 2.14 21.85
CA TYR A 54 -12.83 2.17 21.72
C TYR A 54 -13.55 1.73 23.01
N GLN A 55 -12.97 0.82 23.80
CA GLN A 55 -13.53 0.43 25.10
C GLN A 55 -13.27 1.51 26.15
N LYS A 56 -12.04 2.05 26.21
CA LYS A 56 -11.67 3.11 27.15
C LYS A 56 -12.60 4.33 27.05
N PHE A 57 -12.99 4.70 25.84
CA PHE A 57 -13.88 5.85 25.59
C PHE A 57 -15.35 5.45 25.37
N GLY A 58 -15.70 4.17 25.54
CA GLY A 58 -17.08 3.69 25.38
C GLY A 58 -17.69 4.00 24.02
N LEU A 59 -16.92 3.88 22.93
CA LEU A 59 -17.33 4.31 21.58
C LEU A 59 -18.33 3.36 20.92
N LEU A 60 -18.38 2.08 21.32
CA LEU A 60 -19.24 1.07 20.69
C LEU A 60 -20.73 1.42 20.71
N LYS A 61 -21.19 2.16 21.72
CA LYS A 61 -22.59 2.60 21.81
C LYS A 61 -23.01 3.58 20.70
N TYR A 62 -22.03 4.17 20.01
CA TYR A 62 -22.27 5.05 18.85
C TYR A 62 -22.06 4.32 17.52
N CYS A 63 -21.72 3.03 17.54
CA CYS A 63 -21.46 2.25 16.34
C CYS A 63 -22.67 1.37 16.02
N ARG A 64 -23.17 1.46 14.79
CA ARG A 64 -24.08 0.46 14.22
C ARG A 64 -23.27 -0.49 13.34
N LEU A 65 -22.95 -1.67 13.88
CA LEU A 65 -22.20 -2.71 13.15
C LEU A 65 -23.13 -3.46 12.17
N ASN A 66 -22.54 -4.24 11.26
CA ASN A 66 -23.26 -4.99 10.23
C ASN A 66 -24.23 -4.12 9.42
N THR A 67 -23.85 -2.86 9.19
CA THR A 67 -24.62 -1.88 8.43
C THR A 67 -23.68 -1.22 7.43
N THR A 68 -24.02 -1.30 6.14
CA THR A 68 -23.22 -0.78 5.04
C THR A 68 -23.91 0.43 4.45
N ALA A 69 -23.20 1.57 4.40
CA ALA A 69 -23.66 2.72 3.63
C ALA A 69 -23.53 2.42 2.13
N THR A 70 -24.59 2.66 1.37
CA THR A 70 -24.65 2.35 -0.07
C THR A 70 -24.76 3.59 -0.94
N SER A 71 -25.29 4.69 -0.41
CA SER A 71 -25.39 5.95 -1.14
C SER A 71 -25.55 7.12 -0.17
N ILE A 72 -25.02 8.28 -0.53
CA ILE A 72 -25.03 9.50 0.25
C ILE A 72 -25.47 10.65 -0.66
N THR A 73 -26.49 11.38 -0.22
CA THR A 73 -27.02 12.53 -0.94
C THR A 73 -27.13 13.75 -0.03
N ARG A 74 -27.15 14.94 -0.63
CA ARG A 74 -27.40 16.17 0.13
C ARG A 74 -28.86 16.24 0.56
N SER A 75 -29.05 16.68 1.79
CA SER A 75 -30.34 17.13 2.32
C SER A 75 -30.19 18.61 2.70
N SER A 76 -31.22 19.44 2.56
CA SER A 76 -31.13 20.84 2.99
C SER A 76 -31.94 21.05 4.27
N PRO A 77 -31.31 21.22 5.46
CA PRO A 77 -29.87 21.17 5.74
C PRO A 77 -29.34 19.74 6.04
N GLY A 78 -28.10 19.44 5.65
CA GLY A 78 -27.38 18.22 6.03
C GLY A 78 -27.24 17.14 4.93
N TRP A 79 -27.37 15.89 5.34
CA TRP A 79 -27.05 14.70 4.54
C TRP A 79 -28.05 13.58 4.78
N ASN A 80 -28.33 12.84 3.72
CA ASN A 80 -29.03 11.56 3.78
C ASN A 80 -28.01 10.45 3.50
N VAL A 81 -27.96 9.44 4.36
CA VAL A 81 -27.10 8.28 4.24
C VAL A 81 -27.99 7.06 4.11
N THR A 82 -28.03 6.48 2.92
CA THR A 82 -28.74 5.23 2.65
C THR A 82 -27.90 4.07 3.14
N VAL A 83 -28.47 3.21 3.96
CA VAL A 83 -27.80 2.05 4.56
C VAL A 83 -28.58 0.75 4.34
N LYS A 84 -27.86 -0.36 4.32
CA LYS A 84 -28.41 -1.72 4.28
C LYS A 84 -27.68 -2.65 5.25
N PRO A 85 -28.32 -3.72 5.75
CA PRO A 85 -27.63 -4.76 6.52
C PRO A 85 -26.47 -5.37 5.73
N THR A 86 -25.30 -5.49 6.36
CA THR A 86 -24.14 -6.15 5.76
C THR A 86 -24.46 -7.62 5.51
N GLY A 87 -24.34 -8.05 4.25
CA GLY A 87 -24.64 -9.44 3.84
C GLY A 87 -26.06 -9.69 3.33
N ASN A 88 -26.96 -8.68 3.36
CA ASN A 88 -28.26 -8.77 2.70
C ASN A 88 -28.51 -7.54 1.80
N PRO A 89 -27.94 -7.51 0.58
CA PRO A 89 -28.11 -6.37 -0.34
C PRO A 89 -29.55 -6.17 -0.82
N SER A 90 -30.38 -7.21 -0.78
CA SER A 90 -31.79 -7.19 -1.20
C SER A 90 -32.74 -6.63 -0.15
N ALA A 91 -32.25 -6.38 1.08
CA ALA A 91 -33.05 -5.76 2.12
C ALA A 91 -33.48 -4.33 1.71
N GLU A 92 -34.66 -3.94 2.18
CA GLU A 92 -35.16 -2.57 2.05
C GLU A 92 -34.14 -1.58 2.67
N PRO A 93 -33.79 -0.50 1.94
CA PRO A 93 -32.84 0.47 2.42
C PRO A 93 -33.44 1.34 3.55
N GLU A 94 -32.63 1.63 4.56
CA GLU A 94 -32.93 2.64 5.59
C GLU A 94 -32.20 3.94 5.24
N VAL A 95 -32.85 5.09 5.47
CA VAL A 95 -32.21 6.41 5.29
C VAL A 95 -31.97 7.05 6.64
N LEU A 96 -30.70 7.28 6.95
CA LEU A 96 -30.26 8.04 8.12
C LEU A 96 -30.01 9.49 7.74
N THR A 97 -30.33 10.43 8.63
CA THR A 97 -30.09 11.86 8.40
C THR A 97 -29.04 12.40 9.37
N CYS A 98 -28.21 13.34 8.91
CA CYS A 98 -27.26 14.02 9.78
C CYS A 98 -26.93 15.45 9.30
N GLY A 99 -26.59 16.34 10.23
CA GLY A 99 -26.17 17.70 9.88
C GLY A 99 -24.71 17.79 9.41
N LYS A 100 -23.86 16.84 9.81
CA LYS A 100 -22.44 16.75 9.44
C LYS A 100 -22.07 15.31 9.16
N LEU A 101 -21.32 15.10 8.10
CA LEU A 101 -20.87 13.79 7.65
C LEU A 101 -19.34 13.69 7.70
N ILE A 102 -18.82 12.62 8.28
CA ILE A 102 -17.39 12.29 8.31
C ILE A 102 -17.22 10.95 7.58
N ILE A 103 -16.43 10.94 6.51
CA ILE A 103 -16.12 9.72 5.74
C ILE A 103 -14.84 9.09 6.27
N ALA A 104 -14.95 7.84 6.73
CA ALA A 104 -13.85 7.06 7.31
C ALA A 104 -13.83 5.62 6.76
N THR A 105 -14.10 5.46 5.47
CA THR A 105 -14.25 4.15 4.80
C THR A 105 -12.93 3.46 4.49
N GLY A 106 -11.80 4.12 4.74
CA GLY A 106 -10.46 3.61 4.44
C GLY A 106 -10.13 3.63 2.94
N ILE A 107 -8.84 3.54 2.62
CA ILE A 107 -8.33 3.60 1.24
C ILE A 107 -7.71 2.28 0.76
N THR A 108 -7.68 1.25 1.61
CA THR A 108 -7.01 -0.04 1.36
C THR A 108 -7.91 -1.24 1.66
N SER A 109 -9.15 -1.22 1.14
CA SER A 109 -10.15 -2.25 1.45
C SER A 109 -10.73 -2.96 0.22
N ARG A 110 -10.75 -2.30 -0.94
CA ARG A 110 -11.23 -2.88 -2.20
C ARG A 110 -10.06 -3.14 -3.13
N PRO A 111 -9.65 -4.41 -3.35
CA PRO A 111 -8.46 -4.72 -4.15
C PRO A 111 -8.67 -4.26 -5.60
N LYS A 112 -7.65 -3.65 -6.21
CA LYS A 112 -7.68 -3.32 -7.64
C LYS A 112 -7.05 -4.45 -8.42
N VAL A 113 -7.85 -5.40 -8.91
CA VAL A 113 -7.36 -6.50 -9.73
C VAL A 113 -7.35 -6.06 -11.21
N PRO A 114 -6.27 -6.30 -11.98
CA PRO A 114 -6.24 -6.05 -13.41
C PRO A 114 -7.31 -6.86 -14.15
N ASP A 115 -7.82 -6.31 -15.24
CA ASP A 115 -8.65 -7.04 -16.19
C ASP A 115 -7.74 -7.91 -17.06
N LEU A 116 -7.47 -9.13 -16.60
CA LEU A 116 -6.65 -10.13 -17.26
C LEU A 116 -7.45 -11.42 -17.30
N ASP A 117 -7.67 -11.98 -18.49
CA ASP A 117 -8.31 -13.29 -18.62
C ASP A 117 -7.36 -14.37 -18.09
N LEU A 118 -7.80 -15.04 -17.03
CA LEU A 118 -7.08 -16.14 -16.37
C LEU A 118 -7.79 -17.48 -16.58
N SER A 119 -8.81 -17.55 -17.43
CA SER A 119 -9.59 -18.78 -17.68
C SER A 119 -8.72 -19.95 -18.17
N SER A 120 -7.59 -19.63 -18.81
CA SER A 120 -6.62 -20.57 -19.33
C SER A 120 -5.33 -20.65 -18.50
N PHE A 121 -5.24 -19.95 -17.35
CA PHE A 121 -4.09 -20.00 -16.46
C PHE A 121 -4.32 -21.05 -15.36
N ASP A 122 -3.43 -22.05 -15.30
CA ASP A 122 -3.50 -23.19 -14.37
C ASP A 122 -2.84 -22.90 -13.02
N GLY A 123 -2.10 -21.79 -12.92
CA GLY A 123 -1.34 -21.41 -11.72
C GLY A 123 -2.18 -20.71 -10.65
N LEU A 124 -1.59 -20.61 -9.46
CA LEU A 124 -2.18 -19.88 -8.34
C LEU A 124 -2.22 -18.38 -8.66
N HIS A 125 -3.34 -17.70 -8.42
CA HIS A 125 -3.38 -16.24 -8.55
C HIS A 125 -4.14 -15.59 -7.40
N MET A 126 -3.64 -14.45 -6.92
CA MET A 126 -4.25 -13.71 -5.82
C MET A 126 -3.85 -12.24 -5.78
N HIS A 127 -4.73 -11.40 -5.23
CA HIS A 127 -4.33 -10.05 -4.81
C HIS A 127 -3.54 -10.10 -3.50
N SER A 128 -2.63 -9.16 -3.30
CA SER A 128 -1.81 -9.01 -2.08
C SER A 128 -2.62 -8.95 -0.77
N LEU A 129 -3.90 -8.55 -0.85
CA LEU A 129 -4.86 -8.63 0.26
C LEU A 129 -4.98 -10.05 0.84
N ALA A 130 -4.93 -11.07 -0.02
CA ALA A 130 -5.08 -12.46 0.39
C ALA A 130 -3.76 -13.12 0.79
N LEU A 131 -2.61 -12.47 0.51
CA LEU A 131 -1.28 -13.04 0.71
C LEU A 131 -1.10 -13.57 2.13
N GLY A 132 -1.47 -12.80 3.16
CA GLY A 132 -1.33 -13.26 4.55
C GLY A 132 -2.15 -14.51 4.88
N LYS A 133 -3.35 -14.67 4.31
CA LYS A 133 -4.25 -15.81 4.58
C LYS A 133 -3.91 -17.04 3.74
N ARG A 134 -3.40 -16.82 2.52
CA ARG A 134 -3.15 -17.85 1.51
C ARG A 134 -1.66 -18.12 1.29
N HIS A 135 -0.79 -17.66 2.20
CA HIS A 135 0.65 -17.79 2.04
C HIS A 135 1.12 -19.25 1.99
N GLU A 136 0.43 -20.15 2.68
CA GLU A 136 0.77 -21.58 2.65
C GLU A 136 0.60 -22.19 1.25
N GLU A 137 -0.32 -21.67 0.43
CA GLU A 137 -0.49 -22.09 -0.97
C GLU A 137 0.75 -21.74 -1.82
N LEU A 138 1.46 -20.65 -1.49
CA LEU A 138 2.71 -20.28 -2.16
C LEU A 138 3.90 -21.15 -1.73
N LEU A 139 3.76 -21.93 -0.66
CA LEU A 139 4.80 -22.84 -0.17
C LEU A 139 4.64 -24.27 -0.73
N ALA A 140 3.66 -24.50 -1.60
CA ALA A 140 3.46 -25.79 -2.23
C ALA A 140 4.64 -26.16 -3.14
N ASP A 141 4.99 -27.46 -3.20
CA ASP A 141 6.18 -27.97 -3.88
C ASP A 141 6.14 -27.75 -5.42
N ASP A 142 4.96 -27.53 -5.98
CA ASP A 142 4.74 -27.24 -7.41
C ASP A 142 4.92 -25.75 -7.75
N ILE A 143 5.04 -24.87 -6.76
CA ILE A 143 5.30 -23.44 -6.97
C ILE A 143 6.81 -23.20 -7.00
N LYS A 144 7.36 -22.94 -8.20
CA LYS A 144 8.79 -22.70 -8.44
C LYS A 144 9.08 -21.31 -9.02
N SER A 145 8.06 -20.61 -9.48
CA SER A 145 8.16 -19.31 -10.12
C SER A 145 6.95 -18.46 -9.77
N VAL A 146 7.19 -17.23 -9.34
CA VAL A 146 6.13 -16.32 -8.90
C VAL A 146 6.26 -14.99 -9.62
N THR A 147 5.22 -14.56 -10.31
CA THR A 147 5.13 -13.23 -10.92
C THR A 147 4.39 -12.28 -9.98
N VAL A 148 5.09 -11.26 -9.48
CA VAL A 148 4.52 -10.18 -8.66
C VAL A 148 4.28 -8.96 -9.52
N ILE A 149 3.02 -8.52 -9.61
CA ILE A 149 2.62 -7.43 -10.49
C ILE A 149 2.50 -6.15 -9.67
N GLY A 150 3.36 -5.17 -9.94
CA GLY A 150 3.35 -3.85 -9.31
C GLY A 150 4.70 -3.45 -8.74
N GLY A 151 4.86 -2.14 -8.51
CA GLY A 151 6.13 -1.52 -8.11
C GLY A 151 6.03 -0.65 -6.87
N HIS A 152 5.04 -0.91 -6.01
CA HIS A 152 4.86 -0.21 -4.74
C HIS A 152 5.34 -1.05 -3.56
N LYS A 153 5.38 -0.47 -2.36
CA LYS A 153 5.85 -1.10 -1.11
C LYS A 153 5.38 -2.55 -0.91
N PHE A 154 4.09 -2.85 -1.08
CA PHE A 154 3.59 -4.23 -0.94
C PHE A 154 4.18 -5.24 -1.94
N ALA A 155 4.59 -4.80 -3.15
CA ALA A 155 5.23 -5.68 -4.13
C ALA A 155 6.63 -6.07 -3.67
N LEU A 156 7.40 -5.10 -3.14
CA LEU A 156 8.70 -5.39 -2.53
C LEU A 156 8.56 -6.36 -1.35
N GLU A 157 7.54 -6.18 -0.52
CA GLU A 157 7.28 -7.08 0.61
C GLU A 157 6.83 -8.48 0.17
N ALA A 158 5.99 -8.57 -0.87
CA ALA A 158 5.57 -9.84 -1.45
C ALA A 158 6.74 -10.61 -2.06
N VAL A 159 7.62 -9.92 -2.78
CA VAL A 159 8.87 -10.50 -3.32
C VAL A 159 9.78 -10.97 -2.21
N GLY A 160 10.02 -10.13 -1.18
CA GLY A 160 10.83 -10.52 -0.02
C GLY A 160 10.23 -11.70 0.76
N HIS A 161 8.90 -11.81 0.81
CA HIS A 161 8.20 -12.95 1.39
C HIS A 161 8.39 -14.23 0.57
N CYS A 162 8.27 -14.16 -0.76
CA CYS A 162 8.50 -15.31 -1.65
C CYS A 162 9.98 -15.75 -1.63
N ALA A 163 10.91 -14.80 -1.51
CA ALA A 163 12.34 -15.08 -1.32
C ALA A 163 12.69 -15.57 0.10
N ALA A 164 11.69 -15.85 0.94
CA ALA A 164 11.80 -16.43 2.29
C ALA A 164 12.66 -15.63 3.29
N LEU A 165 12.65 -14.30 3.16
CA LEU A 165 13.37 -13.43 4.10
C LEU A 165 12.64 -13.36 5.45
N ALA A 166 13.11 -14.14 6.42
CA ALA A 166 12.71 -14.04 7.82
C ALA A 166 13.87 -13.46 8.66
N ARG A 167 14.07 -12.13 8.63
CA ARG A 167 14.97 -11.44 9.57
C ARG A 167 14.40 -10.10 10.05
N ARG A 168 14.75 -9.80 11.30
CA ARG A 168 14.27 -8.67 12.11
C ARG A 168 14.46 -7.34 11.41
N SER A 169 13.42 -6.51 11.50
CA SER A 169 13.41 -5.10 11.14
C SER A 169 14.01 -4.26 12.27
N SER A 170 15.05 -3.49 11.99
CA SER A 170 15.37 -2.29 12.76
C SER A 170 14.80 -1.06 12.06
N LYS A 171 14.42 -0.07 12.86
CA LYS A 171 13.81 1.16 12.38
C LYS A 171 14.91 2.09 11.89
N ALA A 172 14.85 2.54 10.63
CA ALA A 172 15.35 3.87 10.32
C ALA A 172 14.43 4.87 11.04
N ALA A 173 14.83 5.29 12.25
CA ALA A 173 14.11 6.30 12.98
C ALA A 173 14.11 7.58 12.15
N THR A 174 12.93 7.97 11.65
CA THR A 174 12.65 9.33 11.20
C THR A 174 12.96 10.25 12.38
N LYS A 175 14.20 10.73 12.47
CA LYS A 175 14.60 11.66 13.54
C LYS A 175 13.67 12.86 13.45
N ARG A 176 13.22 13.38 14.59
CA ARG A 176 12.23 14.50 14.69
C ARG A 176 12.56 15.70 13.78
N VAL A 177 13.83 15.88 13.41
CA VAL A 177 14.32 16.89 12.46
C VAL A 177 13.79 16.67 11.03
N LEU A 178 13.68 15.44 10.54
CA LEU A 178 13.11 15.13 9.21
C LEU A 178 11.63 15.52 9.12
N GLY A 179 10.90 15.48 10.25
CA GLY A 179 9.50 15.91 10.29
C GLY A 179 9.31 17.34 9.80
N ILE A 180 10.26 18.25 10.11
CA ILE A 180 10.20 19.67 9.74
C ILE A 180 10.08 19.85 8.22
N PHE A 181 10.70 18.97 7.45
CA PHE A 181 10.75 19.04 5.99
C PHE A 181 9.61 18.28 5.31
N THR A 182 8.77 17.56 6.06
CA THR A 182 7.61 16.83 5.53
C THR A 182 6.31 17.61 5.76
N PRO A 183 5.40 17.71 4.79
CA PRO A 183 4.11 18.33 5.01
C PRO A 183 3.27 17.46 5.96
N SER A 184 2.55 18.09 6.88
CA SER A 184 1.61 17.41 7.77
C SER A 184 0.40 18.28 8.04
N VAL A 185 -0.79 17.70 7.94
CA VAL A 185 -2.05 18.37 8.28
C VAL A 185 -2.12 18.77 9.77
N TYR A 186 -1.33 18.11 10.62
CA TYR A 186 -1.24 18.42 12.05
C TYR A 186 -0.25 19.53 12.37
N TYR A 187 0.47 20.09 11.38
CA TYR A 187 1.30 21.24 11.62
C TYR A 187 0.43 22.47 11.90
N SER A 188 0.49 22.96 13.15
CA SER A 188 0.04 24.31 13.46
C SER A 188 0.79 25.33 12.60
N SER A 189 0.10 26.36 12.10
CA SER A 189 0.69 27.48 11.35
C SER A 189 1.65 28.31 12.23
N ARG A 190 2.86 27.79 12.43
CA ARG A 190 3.96 28.47 13.14
C ARG A 190 4.85 29.18 12.14
N TRP A 191 5.68 30.09 12.62
CA TRP A 191 6.62 30.82 11.77
C TRP A 191 7.50 29.87 10.94
N ILE A 192 7.92 28.73 11.51
CA ILE A 192 8.81 27.77 10.83
C ILE A 192 8.13 27.04 9.67
N THR A 193 6.84 26.70 9.80
CA THR A 193 6.10 26.07 8.71
C THR A 193 5.76 27.09 7.63
N ARG A 194 5.48 28.35 8.00
CA ARG A 194 5.34 29.45 7.04
C ARG A 194 6.66 29.72 6.32
N PHE A 195 7.79 29.66 7.02
CA PHE A 195 9.11 29.87 6.43
C PHE A 195 9.40 28.85 5.32
N PHE A 196 9.18 27.55 5.56
CA PHE A 196 9.50 26.50 4.59
C PHE A 196 8.41 26.26 3.53
N PHE A 197 7.12 26.33 3.88
CA PHE A 197 6.03 25.85 3.01
C PHE A 197 5.15 26.94 2.40
N SER A 198 5.22 28.21 2.84
CA SER A 198 4.31 29.25 2.32
C SER A 198 4.67 29.78 0.93
N GLY A 199 5.86 29.46 0.42
CA GLY A 199 6.41 30.06 -0.79
C GLY A 199 6.80 31.54 -0.66
N ARG A 200 6.44 32.21 0.44
CA ARG A 200 6.68 33.65 0.66
C ARG A 200 8.13 34.00 1.00
N PHE A 201 8.87 33.05 1.57
CA PHE A 201 10.26 33.25 1.97
C PHE A 201 11.16 32.50 0.99
N TRP A 202 11.82 33.25 0.10
CA TRP A 202 12.68 32.66 -0.93
C TRP A 202 13.75 31.74 -0.34
N LEU A 203 14.33 32.10 0.82
CA LEU A 203 15.36 31.30 1.50
C LEU A 203 14.78 29.98 2.04
N GLY A 204 13.58 29.99 2.62
CA GLY A 204 12.94 28.78 3.12
C GLY A 204 12.56 27.83 1.99
N THR A 205 12.00 28.37 0.90
CA THR A 205 11.74 27.63 -0.34
C THR A 205 13.04 27.05 -0.93
N TRP A 206 14.12 27.84 -0.95
CA TRP A 206 15.43 27.39 -1.42
C TRP A 206 15.99 26.25 -0.56
N ILE A 207 15.93 26.34 0.77
CA ILE A 207 16.38 25.27 1.69
C ILE A 207 15.56 23.99 1.45
N MET A 208 14.24 24.10 1.31
CA MET A 208 13.36 22.97 1.02
C MET A 208 13.74 22.29 -0.30
N ASN A 209 13.90 23.08 -1.37
CA ASN A 209 14.29 22.56 -2.67
C ASN A 209 15.68 21.91 -2.63
N ALA A 210 16.66 22.54 -1.98
CA ALA A 210 17.99 21.99 -1.82
C ALA A 210 17.99 20.66 -1.04
N PHE A 211 17.26 20.60 0.07
CA PHE A 211 17.09 19.39 0.87
C PHE A 211 16.47 18.26 0.03
N TRP A 212 15.34 18.51 -0.62
CA TRP A 212 14.64 17.49 -1.41
C TRP A 212 15.40 17.09 -2.68
N ASN A 213 16.13 18.00 -3.31
CA ASN A 213 17.03 17.67 -4.43
C ASN A 213 18.18 16.76 -3.98
N LYS A 214 18.81 17.08 -2.84
CA LYS A 214 19.89 16.25 -2.29
C LYS A 214 19.38 14.88 -1.83
N ALA A 215 18.26 14.84 -1.11
CA ALA A 215 17.61 13.60 -0.71
C ALA A 215 17.22 12.75 -1.93
N THR A 216 16.71 13.41 -2.98
CA THR A 216 16.37 12.74 -4.24
C THR A 216 17.59 12.13 -4.90
N SER A 217 18.67 12.90 -5.02
CA SER A 217 19.92 12.42 -5.60
C SER A 217 20.48 11.22 -4.83
N MET A 218 20.51 11.29 -3.50
CA MET A 218 21.06 10.22 -2.65
C MET A 218 20.22 8.94 -2.73
N LEU A 219 18.90 9.04 -2.65
CA LEU A 219 18.01 7.87 -2.74
C LEU A 219 18.05 7.23 -4.14
N LEU A 220 18.11 8.02 -5.22
CA LEU A 220 18.21 7.49 -6.58
C LEU A 220 19.57 6.83 -6.84
N SER A 221 20.67 7.32 -6.28
CA SER A 221 22.01 6.77 -6.49
C SER A 221 22.29 5.52 -5.66
N ASP A 222 21.87 5.49 -4.40
CA ASP A 222 22.36 4.45 -3.48
C ASP A 222 21.61 3.13 -3.61
N HIS A 223 20.34 3.18 -4.06
CA HIS A 223 19.45 2.02 -4.08
C HIS A 223 19.06 1.53 -5.48
N TYR A 224 19.14 2.39 -6.50
CA TYR A 224 18.63 2.05 -7.83
C TYR A 224 19.70 1.97 -8.93
N THR A 225 20.97 2.28 -8.66
CA THR A 225 22.01 2.26 -9.70
C THR A 225 23.08 1.19 -9.52
N LYS A 226 22.94 0.30 -8.54
CA LYS A 226 23.92 -0.76 -8.24
C LYS A 226 23.95 -1.88 -9.27
N SER A 227 22.79 -2.25 -9.82
CA SER A 227 22.62 -3.35 -10.78
C SER A 227 21.74 -2.91 -11.96
N GLU A 228 21.83 -3.60 -13.11
CA GLU A 228 20.93 -3.32 -14.24
C GLU A 228 19.48 -3.66 -13.90
N ASN A 229 19.29 -4.64 -13.03
CA ASN A 229 17.99 -5.05 -12.54
C ASN A 229 17.35 -4.01 -11.60
N ALA A 230 18.09 -3.46 -10.64
CA ALA A 230 17.57 -2.41 -9.75
C ALA A 230 17.32 -1.09 -10.48
N LYS A 231 18.07 -0.78 -11.54
CA LYS A 231 17.80 0.40 -12.41
C LYS A 231 16.38 0.41 -12.96
N LYS A 232 15.80 -0.77 -13.21
CA LYS A 232 14.42 -0.90 -13.71
C LYS A 232 13.36 -0.50 -12.67
N LEU A 233 13.69 -0.53 -11.37
CA LEU A 233 12.82 -0.07 -10.29
C LEU A 233 12.86 1.45 -10.08
N LYS A 234 13.81 2.15 -10.72
CA LYS A 234 13.99 3.58 -10.54
C LYS A 234 12.68 4.32 -10.89
N PRO A 235 12.08 5.06 -9.93
CA PRO A 235 10.86 5.80 -10.18
C PRO A 235 11.12 6.96 -11.15
N ASN A 236 10.20 7.21 -12.06
CA ASN A 236 10.25 8.38 -12.93
C ASN A 236 9.55 9.56 -12.25
N VAL A 237 10.24 10.18 -11.28
CA VAL A 237 9.76 11.35 -10.53
C VAL A 237 10.82 12.44 -10.52
N SER A 238 10.38 13.70 -10.60
CA SER A 238 11.27 14.87 -10.54
C SER A 238 11.81 15.13 -9.13
N SER A 239 11.06 14.73 -8.10
CA SER A 239 11.47 14.87 -6.70
C SER A 239 10.83 13.78 -5.83
N PHE A 240 11.62 13.22 -4.92
CA PHE A 240 11.14 12.28 -3.91
C PHE A 240 10.14 12.89 -2.93
N PHE A 241 10.05 14.23 -2.86
CA PHE A 241 9.01 14.91 -2.09
C PHE A 241 7.60 14.42 -2.45
N TRP A 242 7.37 14.14 -3.74
CA TRP A 242 6.08 13.69 -4.25
C TRP A 242 5.91 12.16 -4.22
N LEU A 243 6.95 11.43 -3.84
CA LEU A 243 6.94 9.97 -3.80
C LEU A 243 6.79 9.48 -2.36
N VAL A 244 5.55 9.52 -1.86
CA VAL A 244 5.16 9.02 -0.52
C VAL A 244 5.68 7.59 -0.21
N PRO A 245 5.72 6.62 -1.15
CA PRO A 245 6.21 5.27 -0.87
C PRO A 245 7.69 5.20 -0.48
N ALA A 246 8.52 6.18 -0.85
CA ALA A 246 9.95 6.15 -0.56
C ALA A 246 10.28 6.21 0.93
N GLY A 247 9.42 6.88 1.71
CA GLY A 247 9.51 6.90 3.17
C GLY A 247 9.01 5.61 3.84
N THR A 248 8.56 4.60 3.06
CA THR A 248 8.06 3.32 3.58
C THR A 248 9.01 2.15 3.33
N THR A 249 10.00 2.31 2.45
CA THR A 249 11.16 1.40 2.28
C THR A 249 12.24 1.70 3.32
N LEU A 250 11.88 1.55 4.59
CA LEU A 250 12.72 1.91 5.74
C LEU A 250 12.95 0.74 6.70
N HIS A 251 12.55 -0.47 6.31
CA HIS A 251 12.73 -1.67 7.11
C HIS A 251 13.92 -2.46 6.57
N ASP A 252 14.71 -3.07 7.45
CA ASP A 252 15.86 -3.89 7.05
C ASP A 252 15.51 -4.99 6.04
N ARG A 253 14.29 -5.54 6.13
CA ARG A 253 13.77 -6.51 5.16
C ARG A 253 13.71 -5.94 3.74
N ASP A 254 13.39 -4.66 3.59
CA ASP A 254 13.34 -4.00 2.28
C ASP A 254 14.74 -3.88 1.69
N PHE A 255 15.73 -3.52 2.51
CA PHE A 255 17.13 -3.45 2.07
C PHE A 255 17.67 -4.81 1.66
N GLU A 256 17.31 -5.88 2.38
CA GLU A 256 17.69 -7.24 1.98
C GLU A 256 17.00 -7.68 0.69
N THR A 257 15.73 -7.34 0.50
CA THR A 257 15.03 -7.62 -0.76
C THR A 257 15.68 -6.87 -1.92
N LEU A 258 16.06 -5.60 -1.72
CA LEU A 258 16.81 -4.81 -2.70
C LEU A 258 18.20 -5.42 -2.97
N ARG A 259 18.88 -5.95 -1.96
CA ARG A 259 20.16 -6.67 -2.11
C ARG A 259 19.99 -7.90 -3.01
N LEU A 260 18.93 -8.69 -2.82
CA LEU A 260 18.63 -9.85 -3.67
C LEU A 260 18.26 -9.46 -5.10
N ILE A 261 17.57 -8.33 -5.28
CA ILE A 261 17.33 -7.74 -6.60
C ILE A 261 18.66 -7.35 -7.27
N ASP A 262 19.59 -6.78 -6.50
CA ASP A 262 20.92 -6.40 -6.97
C ASP A 262 21.81 -7.59 -7.35
N GLU A 263 21.63 -8.74 -6.70
CA GLU A 263 22.36 -9.98 -7.05
C GLU A 263 21.95 -10.57 -8.40
N GLU A 264 20.74 -10.24 -8.89
CA GLU A 264 20.17 -10.74 -10.15
C GLU A 264 20.10 -12.28 -10.29
N LYS A 265 20.09 -13.02 -9.17
CA LYS A 265 20.05 -14.50 -9.19
C LYS A 265 18.65 -15.10 -9.14
N LEU A 266 17.79 -14.54 -8.29
CA LEU A 266 16.45 -15.08 -7.99
C LEU A 266 15.32 -14.12 -8.37
N ILE A 267 15.61 -12.82 -8.41
CA ILE A 267 14.60 -11.79 -8.65
C ILE A 267 15.00 -11.04 -9.91
N HIS A 268 14.08 -10.98 -10.87
CA HIS A 268 14.25 -10.28 -12.14
C HIS A 268 13.13 -9.25 -12.32
N VAL A 269 13.51 -7.99 -12.41
CA VAL A 269 12.61 -6.87 -12.64
C VAL A 269 12.37 -6.73 -14.14
N LYS A 270 11.10 -6.56 -14.53
CA LYS A 270 10.66 -6.33 -15.91
C LYS A 270 9.76 -5.10 -15.94
N ARG A 271 10.05 -4.15 -16.83
CA ARG A 271 9.26 -2.91 -16.95
C ARG A 271 8.33 -3.01 -18.15
N ASN A 272 7.43 -3.99 -18.09
CA ASN A 272 6.55 -4.42 -19.17
C ASN A 272 5.13 -4.61 -18.66
N HIS A 273 4.16 -4.54 -19.57
CA HIS A 273 2.79 -4.95 -19.28
C HIS A 273 2.65 -6.46 -19.44
N ILE A 274 1.73 -7.04 -18.67
CA ILE A 274 1.29 -8.41 -18.88
C ILE A 274 0.16 -8.34 -19.89
N GLU A 275 0.32 -9.07 -20.99
CA GLU A 275 -0.66 -9.16 -22.06
C GLU A 275 -1.61 -10.33 -21.83
N SER A 276 -1.08 -11.49 -21.47
CA SER A 276 -1.86 -12.70 -21.20
C SER A 276 -1.18 -13.61 -20.18
N ALA A 277 -1.96 -14.50 -19.57
CA ALA A 277 -1.45 -15.59 -18.74
C ALA A 277 -2.16 -16.88 -19.14
N GLN A 278 -1.40 -17.91 -19.49
CA GLN A 278 -1.92 -19.18 -19.99
C GLN A 278 -1.04 -20.35 -19.49
N GLY A 279 -1.66 -21.47 -19.16
CA GLY A 279 -1.01 -22.62 -18.53
C GLY A 279 -0.29 -22.20 -17.27
N ARG A 280 1.04 -22.40 -17.24
CA ARG A 280 1.93 -21.95 -16.15
C ARG A 280 2.93 -20.90 -16.64
N SER A 281 2.44 -19.98 -17.46
CA SER A 281 3.26 -18.94 -18.06
C SER A 281 2.53 -17.61 -18.18
N VAL A 282 3.30 -16.53 -18.21
CA VAL A 282 2.85 -15.15 -18.39
C VAL A 282 3.57 -14.55 -19.59
N THR A 283 2.81 -13.99 -20.52
CA THR A 283 3.32 -13.31 -21.71
C THR A 283 3.30 -11.80 -21.48
N LEU A 284 4.45 -11.17 -21.73
CA LEU A 284 4.62 -9.73 -21.66
C LEU A 284 4.31 -9.06 -22.99
N ASP A 285 4.00 -7.77 -22.96
CA ASP A 285 3.81 -6.90 -24.15
C ASP A 285 5.03 -6.83 -25.08
N SER A 286 6.22 -7.21 -24.60
CA SER A 286 7.43 -7.37 -25.40
C SER A 286 7.46 -8.65 -26.22
N GLY A 287 6.50 -9.56 -26.03
CA GLY A 287 6.49 -10.92 -26.56
C GLY A 287 7.32 -11.91 -25.75
N GLU A 288 7.97 -11.48 -24.66
CA GLU A 288 8.71 -12.38 -23.76
C GLU A 288 7.75 -13.24 -22.94
N VAL A 289 7.98 -14.55 -22.92
CA VAL A 289 7.19 -15.51 -22.13
C VAL A 289 7.98 -15.92 -20.89
N LEU A 290 7.37 -15.78 -19.72
CA LEU A 290 7.95 -16.11 -18.43
C LEU A 290 7.23 -17.31 -17.83
N ALA A 291 7.98 -18.27 -17.28
CA ALA A 291 7.39 -19.32 -16.44
C ALA A 291 6.81 -18.68 -15.16
N SER A 292 5.59 -19.06 -14.83
CA SER A 292 4.85 -18.53 -13.68
C SER A 292 3.88 -19.56 -13.13
N ASP A 293 4.21 -20.10 -11.97
CA ASP A 293 3.37 -21.02 -11.21
C ASP A 293 2.36 -20.27 -10.34
N ALA A 294 2.69 -19.03 -9.96
CA ALA A 294 1.81 -18.16 -9.22
C ALA A 294 1.89 -16.68 -9.64
N ILE A 295 0.75 -15.98 -9.60
CA ILE A 295 0.65 -14.54 -9.85
C ILE A 295 0.14 -13.81 -8.60
N ILE A 296 0.87 -12.79 -8.15
CA ILE A 296 0.47 -11.94 -7.02
C ILE A 296 0.22 -10.51 -7.52
N TYR A 297 -1.03 -10.05 -7.43
CA TYR A 297 -1.41 -8.68 -7.76
C TYR A 297 -1.09 -7.74 -6.60
N CYS A 298 -0.06 -6.94 -6.78
CA CYS A 298 0.30 -5.79 -5.95
C CYS A 298 -0.04 -4.50 -6.73
N THR A 299 -1.30 -4.40 -7.15
CA THR A 299 -1.80 -3.39 -8.09
C THR A 299 -2.62 -2.29 -7.40
N GLY A 300 -2.54 -2.23 -6.07
CA GLY A 300 -3.15 -1.21 -5.24
C GLY A 300 -4.63 -1.46 -4.97
N TRP A 301 -5.36 -0.36 -4.72
CA TRP A 301 -6.71 -0.40 -4.19
C TRP A 301 -7.62 0.53 -5.00
N GLN A 302 -8.88 0.15 -5.10
CA GLN A 302 -9.93 0.99 -5.65
C GLN A 302 -10.39 2.02 -4.61
N SER A 303 -10.93 3.14 -5.08
CA SER A 303 -11.58 4.10 -4.20
C SER A 303 -12.77 3.46 -3.49
N THR A 304 -12.94 3.74 -2.20
CA THR A 304 -14.10 3.26 -1.43
C THR A 304 -15.25 4.27 -1.44
N THR A 305 -15.03 5.46 -2.00
CA THR A 305 -16.01 6.56 -2.02
C THR A 305 -16.70 6.73 -3.37
N SER A 306 -16.23 6.07 -4.43
CA SER A 306 -16.79 6.19 -5.79
C SER A 306 -18.27 5.84 -5.84
N ASP A 307 -18.69 4.82 -5.09
CA ASP A 307 -20.07 4.33 -5.15
C ASP A 307 -20.98 5.03 -4.13
N LEU A 308 -20.41 5.82 -3.22
CA LEU A 308 -21.15 6.48 -2.14
C LEU A 308 -21.76 7.79 -2.59
N PHE A 309 -21.18 8.44 -3.60
CA PHE A 309 -21.60 9.75 -4.09
C PHE A 309 -21.80 9.66 -5.60
N THR A 310 -22.67 10.51 -6.16
CA THR A 310 -22.66 10.68 -7.62
C THR A 310 -21.34 11.33 -8.04
N PRO A 311 -20.85 11.09 -9.28
CA PRO A 311 -19.60 11.69 -9.75
C PRO A 311 -19.56 13.22 -9.60
N GLU A 312 -20.68 13.89 -9.82
CA GLU A 312 -20.81 15.35 -9.70
C GLU A 312 -20.65 15.81 -8.24
N LEU A 313 -21.30 15.12 -7.31
CA LEU A 313 -21.21 15.44 -5.89
C LEU A 313 -19.83 15.09 -5.33
N ALA A 314 -19.26 13.96 -5.74
CA ALA A 314 -17.88 13.59 -5.41
C ALA A 314 -16.90 14.68 -5.87
N HIS A 315 -17.06 15.18 -7.10
CA HIS A 315 -16.27 16.27 -7.65
C HIS A 315 -16.41 17.56 -6.84
N GLU A 316 -17.65 17.97 -6.53
CA GLU A 316 -17.94 19.16 -5.72
C GLU A 316 -17.27 19.07 -4.33
N LEU A 317 -17.24 17.88 -3.73
CA LEU A 317 -16.63 17.62 -2.43
C LEU A 317 -15.10 17.46 -2.49
N GLY A 318 -14.49 17.54 -3.69
CA GLY A 318 -13.07 17.33 -3.88
C GLY A 318 -12.62 15.90 -3.62
N LEU A 319 -13.54 14.93 -3.69
CA LEU A 319 -13.21 13.51 -3.58
C LEU A 319 -12.54 13.00 -4.88
N PRO A 320 -11.66 11.99 -4.79
CA PRO A 320 -11.06 11.39 -5.98
C PRO A 320 -12.13 10.77 -6.87
N ILE A 321 -12.24 11.25 -8.11
CA ILE A 321 -13.08 10.70 -9.17
C ILE A 321 -12.22 10.15 -10.30
N ASP A 322 -12.75 9.21 -11.07
CA ASP A 322 -12.04 8.72 -12.26
C ASP A 322 -11.78 9.90 -13.22
N PRO A 323 -10.57 10.05 -13.78
CA PRO A 323 -10.28 11.05 -14.79
C PRO A 323 -11.26 11.09 -15.96
N VAL A 324 -11.85 9.96 -16.34
CA VAL A 324 -12.84 9.84 -17.43
C VAL A 324 -14.18 10.49 -17.04
N GLU A 325 -14.52 10.50 -15.76
CA GLU A 325 -15.76 11.06 -15.21
C GLU A 325 -15.63 12.57 -14.87
N LYS A 326 -14.48 13.19 -15.17
CA LYS A 326 -14.24 14.61 -14.87
C LYS A 326 -15.11 15.52 -15.74
N PRO A 327 -15.83 16.49 -15.15
CA PRO A 327 -16.48 17.55 -15.90
C PRO A 327 -15.47 18.33 -16.77
N VAL A 328 -15.85 18.65 -18.01
CA VAL A 328 -14.99 19.35 -19.00
C VAL A 328 -14.41 20.66 -18.46
N SER A 329 -15.15 21.38 -17.59
CA SER A 329 -14.70 22.64 -16.96
C SER A 329 -13.46 22.48 -16.08
N SER A 330 -13.26 21.29 -15.51
CA SER A 330 -12.22 21.03 -14.50
C SER A 330 -10.95 20.43 -15.11
N GLN A 331 -10.99 20.00 -16.37
CA GLN A 331 -9.82 19.47 -17.10
C GLN A 331 -8.77 20.53 -17.42
N LYS A 332 -9.14 21.82 -17.40
CA LYS A 332 -8.21 22.94 -17.71
C LYS A 332 -7.21 23.24 -16.58
N HIS A 333 -7.46 22.75 -15.38
CA HIS A 333 -6.70 23.08 -14.16
C HIS A 333 -5.79 21.94 -13.67
N TRP A 334 -5.74 20.82 -14.37
CA TRP A 334 -4.97 19.61 -14.05
C TRP A 334 -4.29 19.08 -15.30
#